data_AF-A0A6I3I2E1-F1
#
_entry.id   AF-A0A6I3I2E1-F1
#
_cell.length_a   1.000
_cell.length_b   1.000
_cell.length_c   1.000
_cell.angle_alpha   90.00
_cell.angle_beta   90.00
_cell.angle_gamma   90.00
#
_symmetry.space_group_name_H-M   'P 1'
#
loop_
_entity.id
_entity.type
_entity.pdbx_description
1 polymer ?
#
loop_
_entity_poly.entity_id
_entity_poly.type
_entity_poly.pdbx_seq_one_letter_code
_entity_poly.pdbx_strand_id
1 'polypeptide(L)'
;MFTTKRIILAGGLVALIGAALLVFNGSGEGGSSNNILITPRAVERRDLSDVLTVSGEVRRDETKKINSAVDGKVSQISVEDGDTVEAGDGVFALDGRTAVAVAGDFSFYRELSVGSVGPDVKQLETILNDNGYPISSVDSLFTEQTRSALAQWQFDRGYSGSANESDETVTVSLSSNSAAYSVGRANTAAFVVTPSVPSGTGSTFRGTSATKPTLTVSASSNSVNEGDSVTFTVTSDISLLTDLTVALTIGGSAAGGDDIANDDDYEEILTNIVLPAGQLTVSVTSDIFVDSVIEDEEDITFAIAQQFGDDTSYLSGAVKSVRVVIAANGSELRPLLTVKASGETIDEGSSVTFTVRTSVKSNRDIRFNVSLSG
;
A
#
# COMPACT_ATOMS: atom_id res chain seq x y z
N MET A 1 -8.92 30.82 29.53
CA MET A 1 -10.09 31.72 29.68
C MET A 1 -10.01 32.35 31.06
N PHE A 2 -9.24 33.43 31.20
CA PHE A 2 -9.01 34.11 32.49
C PHE A 2 -10.05 35.19 32.70
N THR A 3 -10.78 35.16 33.82
CA THR A 3 -11.68 36.26 34.20
C THR A 3 -11.18 36.90 35.49
N THR A 4 -10.31 37.90 35.33
CA THR A 4 -9.87 38.77 36.41
C THR A 4 -10.91 39.86 36.64
N LYS A 5 -11.67 39.79 37.74
CA LYS A 5 -12.57 40.89 38.14
C LYS A 5 -11.77 41.93 38.95
N ARG A 6 -11.58 43.10 38.34
CA ARG A 6 -11.09 44.33 38.99
C ARG A 6 -12.24 44.99 39.75
N ILE A 7 -12.02 45.38 41.01
CA ILE A 7 -12.89 46.32 41.74
C ILE A 7 -12.07 47.57 42.04
N ILE A 8 -12.55 48.69 41.50
CA ILE A 8 -12.01 50.03 41.68
C ILE A 8 -12.72 50.64 42.90
N LEU A 9 -11.96 51.06 43.92
CA LEU A 9 -12.46 51.97 44.96
C LEU A 9 -12.25 53.41 44.48
N ALA A 10 -13.33 54.17 44.39
CA ALA A 10 -13.32 55.60 44.12
C ALA A 10 -14.02 56.35 45.26
N GLY A 11 -13.40 57.45 45.70
CA GLY A 11 -14.10 58.63 46.20
C GLY A 11 -14.24 58.77 47.71
N GLY A 12 -13.21 59.34 48.35
CA GLY A 12 -13.43 60.17 49.55
C GLY A 12 -13.67 61.63 49.13
N LEU A 13 -14.50 62.37 49.88
CA LEU A 13 -14.11 63.58 50.64
C LEU A 13 -15.34 64.40 51.14
N VAL A 14 -15.42 64.52 52.48
CA VAL A 14 -15.80 65.67 53.34
C VAL A 14 -17.13 66.42 53.17
N ALA A 15 -17.89 66.48 54.28
CA ALA A 15 -18.71 67.62 54.64
C ALA A 15 -18.48 68.01 56.12
N LEU A 16 -18.01 69.24 56.34
CA LEU A 16 -17.84 69.94 57.63
C LEU A 16 -19.17 70.57 58.05
N ILE A 17 -19.69 70.33 59.27
CA ILE A 17 -20.67 71.23 59.92
C ILE A 17 -20.41 71.31 61.44
N GLY A 18 -20.49 72.54 61.95
CA GLY A 18 -19.96 73.05 63.23
C GLY A 18 -20.56 72.51 64.53
N ALA A 19 -19.73 72.51 65.57
CA ALA A 19 -20.12 72.27 66.95
C ALA A 19 -20.61 73.58 67.60
N ALA A 20 -21.87 73.61 68.03
CA ALA A 20 -22.40 74.66 68.89
C ALA A 20 -22.21 74.25 70.37
N LEU A 21 -21.41 75.02 71.11
CA LEU A 21 -21.28 74.91 72.57
C LEU A 21 -22.48 75.60 73.23
N LEU A 22 -23.44 74.81 73.72
CA LEU A 22 -24.54 75.32 74.56
C LEU A 22 -24.12 75.27 76.03
N VAL A 23 -23.70 76.41 76.57
CA VAL A 23 -23.53 76.60 78.02
C VAL A 23 -24.84 77.19 78.56
N PHE A 24 -25.62 76.35 79.24
CA PHE A 24 -26.87 76.77 79.88
C PHE A 24 -26.55 77.25 81.30
N ASN A 25 -26.43 78.57 81.50
CA ASN A 25 -26.19 79.17 82.81
C ASN A 25 -27.54 79.47 83.49
N GLY A 26 -28.12 78.45 84.13
CA GLY A 26 -29.32 78.57 84.96
C GLY A 26 -28.96 78.83 86.42
N SER A 27 -29.25 80.04 86.90
CA SER A 27 -29.16 80.48 88.29
C SER A 27 -30.21 79.79 89.18
N GLY A 28 -29.76 79.08 90.21
CA GLY A 28 -30.63 78.54 91.27
C GLY A 28 -29.83 77.76 92.31
N GLU A 29 -29.97 78.16 93.57
CA GLU A 29 -29.29 77.68 94.78
C GLU A 29 -29.14 76.15 94.94
N GLY A 30 -27.96 75.75 95.40
CA GLY A 30 -27.78 74.75 96.46
C GLY A 30 -27.93 73.27 96.10
N GLY A 31 -26.84 72.63 95.68
CA GLY A 31 -26.73 71.17 95.70
C GLY A 31 -25.51 70.66 94.92
N SER A 32 -24.68 69.83 95.55
CA SER A 32 -23.51 69.20 94.96
C SER A 32 -23.86 68.46 93.67
N SER A 33 -23.51 69.03 92.52
CA SER A 33 -23.71 68.40 91.21
C SER A 33 -22.35 67.98 90.65
N ASN A 34 -22.08 66.67 90.75
CA ASN A 34 -21.07 65.98 89.95
C ASN A 34 -21.23 66.45 88.51
N ASN A 35 -20.25 67.18 87.98
CA ASN A 35 -20.32 67.67 86.61
C ASN A 35 -20.16 66.46 85.68
N ILE A 36 -21.28 65.87 85.26
CA ILE A 36 -21.29 64.74 84.34
C ILE A 36 -20.78 65.26 83.00
N LEU A 37 -19.55 64.87 82.64
CA LEU A 37 -18.99 65.17 81.33
C LEU A 37 -19.67 64.25 80.30
N ILE A 38 -20.75 64.76 79.69
CA ILE A 38 -21.38 64.11 78.54
C ILE A 38 -20.54 64.49 77.31
N THR A 39 -19.78 63.54 76.77
CA THR A 39 -19.10 63.70 75.48
C THR A 39 -19.98 63.09 74.39
N PRO A 40 -20.86 63.86 73.72
CA PRO A 40 -21.66 63.34 72.62
C PRO A 40 -20.73 63.00 71.45
N ARG A 41 -20.83 61.76 70.93
CA ARG A 41 -20.20 61.38 69.67
C ARG A 41 -21.23 61.56 68.56
N ALA A 42 -20.85 62.29 67.50
CA ALA A 42 -21.71 62.49 66.34
C ALA A 42 -22.08 61.15 65.69
N VAL A 43 -23.34 61.00 65.27
CA VAL A 43 -23.80 59.82 64.55
C VAL A 43 -23.32 59.93 63.10
N GLU A 44 -22.58 58.93 62.62
CA GLU A 44 -22.11 58.86 61.24
C GLU A 44 -22.76 57.69 60.51
N ARG A 45 -23.14 57.88 59.24
CA ARG A 45 -23.48 56.74 58.36
C ARG A 45 -22.18 56.17 57.82
N ARG A 46 -21.94 54.89 58.10
CA ARG A 46 -20.83 54.10 57.56
C ARG A 46 -21.37 52.75 57.14
N ASP A 47 -20.73 52.13 56.16
CA ASP A 47 -21.03 50.76 55.79
C ASP A 47 -20.53 49.81 56.88
N LEU A 48 -21.38 48.87 57.29
CA LEU A 48 -21.03 47.84 58.26
C LEU A 48 -20.34 46.69 57.50
N SER A 49 -19.03 46.53 57.67
CA SER A 49 -18.31 45.37 57.12
C SER A 49 -18.31 44.23 58.12
N ASP A 50 -19.05 43.17 57.83
CA ASP A 50 -18.96 41.90 58.57
C ASP A 50 -17.85 41.05 57.94
N VAL A 51 -16.75 40.87 58.66
CA VAL A 51 -15.58 40.12 58.17
C VAL A 51 -15.69 38.69 58.69
N LEU A 52 -16.23 37.79 57.86
CA LEU A 52 -16.22 36.36 58.12
C LEU A 52 -14.87 35.76 57.73
N THR A 53 -14.04 35.44 58.72
CA THR A 53 -12.79 34.70 58.50
C THR A 53 -13.08 33.20 58.41
N VAL A 54 -12.95 32.63 57.21
CA VAL A 54 -13.02 31.18 57.00
C VAL A 54 -11.60 30.62 56.99
N SER A 55 -11.29 29.73 57.93
CA SER A 55 -10.04 28.95 57.95
C SER A 55 -10.29 27.57 57.32
N GLY A 56 -9.48 27.19 56.33
CA GLY A 56 -9.49 25.86 55.71
C GLY A 56 -8.12 25.20 55.80
N GLU A 57 -8.10 23.87 55.79
CA GLU A 57 -6.88 23.07 55.69
C GLU A 57 -6.70 22.61 54.25
N VAL A 58 -5.53 22.88 53.67
CA VAL A 58 -5.16 22.32 52.36
C VAL A 58 -4.62 20.93 52.59
N ARG A 59 -5.28 19.92 52.01
CA ARG A 59 -4.81 18.54 52.02
C ARG A 59 -4.36 18.16 50.61
N ARG A 60 -3.47 17.16 50.52
CA ARG A 60 -3.20 16.50 49.24
C ARG A 60 -4.46 15.77 48.80
N ASP A 61 -4.78 15.90 47.52
CA ASP A 61 -5.95 15.25 46.92
C ASP A 61 -5.73 13.73 46.80
N GLU A 62 -4.54 13.32 46.38
CA GLU A 62 -4.15 11.92 46.23
C GLU A 62 -2.67 11.70 46.64
N THR A 63 -2.33 10.46 47.04
CA THR A 63 -0.94 10.01 47.17
C THR A 63 -0.79 8.69 46.45
N LYS A 64 0.08 8.63 45.43
CA LYS A 64 0.30 7.46 44.59
C LYS A 64 1.70 6.90 44.79
N LYS A 65 1.80 5.59 44.98
CA LYS A 65 3.08 4.88 45.00
C LYS A 65 3.43 4.43 43.58
N ILE A 66 4.59 4.85 43.09
CA ILE A 66 5.12 4.44 41.78
C ILE A 66 6.05 3.26 42.00
N ASN A 67 5.80 2.15 41.31
CA ASN A 67 6.69 1.00 41.26
C ASN A 67 7.30 0.91 39.85
N SER A 68 8.54 0.45 39.75
CA SER A 68 9.11 0.11 38.44
C SER A 68 8.40 -1.11 37.87
N ALA A 69 8.07 -1.07 36.57
CA ALA A 69 7.55 -2.22 35.83
C ALA A 69 8.66 -3.20 35.43
N VAL A 70 9.93 -2.79 35.51
CA VAL A 70 11.10 -3.57 35.13
C VAL A 70 12.07 -3.70 36.30
N ASP A 71 12.69 -4.87 36.43
CA ASP A 71 13.79 -5.08 37.35
C ASP A 71 15.06 -4.39 36.83
N GLY A 72 15.84 -3.78 37.71
CA GLY A 72 17.08 -3.10 37.34
C GLY A 72 17.80 -2.50 38.55
N LYS A 73 19.03 -2.01 38.37
CA LYS A 73 19.75 -1.27 39.41
C LYS A 73 19.48 0.22 39.28
N VAL A 74 19.13 0.86 40.40
CA VAL A 74 19.00 2.33 40.44
C VAL A 74 20.37 2.96 40.16
N SER A 75 20.50 3.60 39.00
CA SER A 75 21.72 4.27 38.57
C SER A 75 21.71 5.76 38.91
N GLN A 76 20.52 6.37 39.01
CA GLN A 76 20.35 7.78 39.36
C GLN A 76 18.97 8.04 39.96
N ILE A 77 18.88 9.01 40.87
CA ILE A 77 17.62 9.61 41.34
C ILE A 77 17.70 11.08 40.98
N SER A 78 16.69 11.61 40.28
CA SER A 78 16.71 12.96 39.72
C SER A 78 15.75 13.93 40.41
N VAL A 79 14.99 13.45 41.41
CA VAL A 79 14.02 14.24 42.19
C VAL A 79 14.29 14.10 43.68
N GLU A 80 13.99 15.16 44.42
CA GLU A 80 14.10 15.23 45.89
C GLU A 80 12.73 15.35 46.56
N ASP A 81 12.66 15.12 47.88
CA ASP A 81 11.41 15.27 48.62
C ASP A 81 10.97 16.74 48.65
N GLY A 82 9.74 17.00 48.22
CA GLY A 82 9.19 18.35 48.08
C GLY A 82 9.22 18.92 46.65
N ASP A 83 9.86 18.24 45.69
CA ASP A 83 9.87 18.66 44.29
C ASP A 83 8.50 18.51 43.61
N THR A 84 8.25 19.36 42.62
CA THR A 84 7.12 19.23 41.70
C THR A 84 7.58 18.53 40.43
N VAL A 85 6.92 17.43 40.05
CA VAL A 85 7.23 16.64 38.86
C VAL A 85 6.18 16.93 37.79
N GLU A 86 6.62 17.44 36.64
CA GLU A 86 5.79 17.71 35.47
C GLU A 86 5.93 16.60 34.42
N ALA A 87 4.99 16.52 33.50
CA ALA A 87 5.09 15.59 32.37
C ALA A 87 6.31 15.95 31.50
N GLY A 88 7.16 14.96 31.22
CA GLY A 88 8.43 15.11 30.52
C GLY A 88 9.66 15.05 31.42
N ASP A 89 9.50 15.23 32.74
CA ASP A 89 10.61 15.21 33.68
C ASP A 89 11.18 13.80 33.89
N GLY A 90 12.50 13.70 34.00
CA GLY A 90 13.17 12.47 34.41
C GLY A 90 13.11 12.28 35.92
N VAL A 91 12.54 11.19 36.39
CA VAL A 91 12.31 10.96 37.83
C VAL A 91 13.46 10.16 38.47
N PHE A 92 13.86 9.06 37.85
CA PHE A 92 14.96 8.21 38.27
C PHE A 92 15.57 7.51 37.04
N ALA A 93 16.69 6.82 37.17
CA ALA A 93 17.21 5.96 36.12
C ALA A 93 17.51 4.55 36.63
N LEU A 94 17.20 3.55 35.80
CA LEU A 94 17.55 2.15 36.01
C LEU A 94 18.54 1.71 34.95
N ASP A 95 19.67 1.16 35.37
CA ASP A 95 20.74 0.67 34.48
C ASP A 95 21.16 1.71 33.42
N GLY A 96 21.14 3.00 33.79
CA GLY A 96 21.47 4.12 32.90
C GLY A 96 20.30 4.67 32.07
N ARG A 97 19.10 4.08 32.14
CA ARG A 97 17.91 4.54 31.41
C ARG A 97 17.00 5.37 32.32
N THR A 98 16.88 6.66 32.02
CA THR A 98 15.97 7.57 32.72
C THR A 98 14.51 7.16 32.54
N ALA A 99 13.76 7.01 33.63
CA ALA A 99 12.32 6.91 33.65
C ALA A 99 11.72 8.32 33.60
N VAL A 100 10.83 8.57 32.63
CA VAL A 100 10.21 9.88 32.39
C VAL A 100 8.78 9.88 32.89
N ALA A 101 8.40 10.95 33.57
CA ALA A 101 7.03 11.22 33.99
C ALA A 101 6.16 11.51 32.76
N VAL A 102 5.04 10.80 32.64
CA VAL A 102 4.09 10.99 31.54
C VAL A 102 2.67 11.11 32.09
N ALA A 103 1.83 11.89 31.41
CA ALA A 103 0.41 11.93 31.72
C ALA A 103 -0.26 10.63 31.26
N GLY A 104 -0.98 9.97 32.16
CA GLY A 104 -1.67 8.73 31.84
C GLY A 104 -2.58 8.27 32.97
N ASP A 105 -3.62 7.52 32.61
CA ASP A 105 -4.61 6.99 33.54
C ASP A 105 -4.07 5.74 34.27
N PHE A 106 -3.17 4.99 33.61
CA PHE A 106 -2.60 3.76 34.17
C PHE A 106 -1.13 3.57 33.78
N SER A 107 -0.44 2.72 34.54
CA SER A 107 0.92 2.29 34.22
C SER A 107 0.90 1.27 33.09
N PHE A 108 1.87 1.36 32.17
CA PHE A 108 2.07 0.35 31.14
C PHE A 108 2.36 -1.01 31.78
N TYR A 109 1.61 -2.03 31.37
CA TYR A 109 1.61 -3.37 31.99
C TYR A 109 2.15 -4.49 31.08
N ARG A 110 2.56 -4.14 29.86
CA ARG A 110 3.20 -5.04 28.91
C ARG A 110 4.12 -4.25 27.98
N GLU A 111 4.98 -4.97 27.28
CA GLU A 111 5.72 -4.42 26.15
C GLU A 111 4.78 -4.18 24.97
N LEU A 112 5.00 -3.08 24.25
CA LEU A 112 4.22 -2.67 23.09
C LEU A 112 5.09 -2.71 21.84
N SER A 113 4.60 -3.41 20.83
CA SER A 113 5.25 -3.55 19.52
C SER A 113 4.22 -3.47 18.39
N VAL A 114 4.67 -3.41 17.14
CA VAL A 114 3.79 -3.35 15.96
C VAL A 114 2.80 -4.52 15.97
N GLY A 115 1.52 -4.20 15.80
CA GLY A 115 0.41 -5.15 15.89
C GLY A 115 -0.19 -5.29 17.29
N SER A 116 0.39 -4.66 18.32
CA SER A 116 -0.24 -4.58 19.65
C SER A 116 -1.56 -3.81 19.57
N VAL A 117 -2.59 -4.31 20.25
CA VAL A 117 -3.91 -3.66 20.32
C VAL A 117 -4.37 -3.49 21.75
N GLY A 118 -4.76 -2.29 22.16
CA GLY A 118 -5.29 -2.05 23.50
C GLY A 118 -5.38 -0.57 23.92
N PRO A 119 -5.93 -0.30 25.12
CA PRO A 119 -6.00 1.04 25.68
C PRO A 119 -4.61 1.61 26.02
N ASP A 120 -3.65 0.75 26.33
CA ASP A 120 -2.26 1.10 26.56
C ASP A 120 -1.58 1.68 25.31
N VAL A 121 -1.85 1.12 24.14
CA VAL A 121 -1.41 1.70 22.87
C VAL A 121 -1.99 3.11 22.70
N LYS A 122 -3.29 3.28 22.94
CA LYS A 122 -3.93 4.60 22.82
C LYS A 122 -3.32 5.64 23.75
N GLN A 123 -3.02 5.24 24.99
CA GLN A 123 -2.34 6.11 25.94
C GLN A 123 -0.95 6.51 25.43
N LEU A 124 -0.17 5.55 24.94
CA LEU A 124 1.14 5.82 24.35
C LEU A 124 1.04 6.81 23.17
N GLU A 125 0.13 6.57 22.25
CA GLU A 125 -0.06 7.43 21.08
C GLU A 125 -0.48 8.84 21.45
N THR A 126 -1.35 8.97 22.47
CA THR A 126 -1.73 10.27 23.03
C THR A 126 -0.52 10.98 23.59
N ILE A 127 0.29 10.31 24.42
CA ILE A 127 1.52 10.86 25.00
C ILE A 127 2.47 11.32 23.90
N LEU A 128 2.71 10.51 22.88
CA LEU A 128 3.61 10.84 21.78
C LEU A 128 3.11 12.07 21.01
N ASN A 129 1.84 12.09 20.64
CA ASN A 129 1.23 13.19 19.89
C ASN A 129 1.27 14.51 20.67
N ASP A 130 0.94 14.47 21.97
CA ASP A 130 0.95 15.65 22.85
C ASP A 130 2.37 16.20 23.10
N ASN A 131 3.39 15.33 23.01
CA ASN A 131 4.79 15.70 23.18
C ASN A 131 5.50 16.06 21.86
N GLY A 132 4.75 16.29 20.78
CA GLY A 132 5.30 16.78 19.51
C GLY A 132 5.81 15.70 18.56
N TYR A 133 5.46 14.42 18.80
CA TYR A 133 5.74 13.30 17.89
C TYR A 133 4.43 12.93 17.16
N PRO A 134 4.14 13.53 16.00
CA PRO A 134 2.81 13.51 15.41
C PRO A 134 2.40 12.10 14.95
N ILE A 135 1.20 11.68 15.35
CA ILE A 135 0.53 10.46 14.91
C ILE A 135 -0.76 10.85 14.19
N SER A 136 -1.01 10.27 13.01
CA SER A 136 -2.11 10.72 12.14
C SER A 136 -3.49 10.44 12.73
N SER A 137 -3.60 9.35 13.49
CA SER A 137 -4.80 8.89 14.17
C SER A 137 -4.38 8.30 15.50
N VAL A 138 -4.83 8.89 16.61
CA VAL A 138 -4.65 8.30 17.94
C VAL A 138 -5.74 7.27 18.15
N ASP A 139 -5.37 6.00 18.05
CA ASP A 139 -6.28 4.87 18.17
C ASP A 139 -5.71 3.78 19.10
N SER A 140 -6.15 2.54 18.97
CA SER A 140 -5.74 1.46 19.86
C SER A 140 -4.81 0.44 19.19
N LEU A 141 -4.34 0.68 17.97
CA LEU A 141 -3.51 -0.23 17.19
C LEU A 141 -2.10 0.35 17.00
N PHE A 142 -1.09 -0.38 17.48
CA PHE A 142 0.29 0.05 17.35
C PHE A 142 0.78 -0.19 15.91
N THR A 143 0.91 0.88 15.13
CA THR A 143 1.35 0.82 13.72
C THR A 143 2.84 1.15 13.56
N GLU A 144 3.34 1.02 12.33
CA GLU A 144 4.68 1.49 11.95
C GLU A 144 4.89 2.99 12.19
N GLN A 145 3.82 3.79 12.10
CA GLN A 145 3.88 5.22 12.43
C GLN A 145 4.13 5.41 13.93
N THR A 146 3.39 4.68 14.77
CA THR A 146 3.56 4.67 16.23
C THR A 146 4.96 4.23 16.62
N ARG A 147 5.50 3.19 15.96
CA ARG A 147 6.89 2.73 16.14
C ARG A 147 7.89 3.85 15.86
N SER A 148 7.71 4.55 14.73
CA SER A 148 8.61 5.63 14.31
C SER A 148 8.57 6.82 15.27
N ALA A 149 7.37 7.21 15.71
CA ALA A 149 7.18 8.28 16.69
C ALA A 149 7.80 7.92 18.05
N LEU A 150 7.58 6.68 18.53
CA LEU A 150 8.21 6.18 19.75
C LEU A 150 9.73 6.16 19.63
N ALA A 151 10.28 5.66 18.52
CA ALA A 151 11.71 5.61 18.30
C ALA A 151 12.34 7.01 18.33
N GLN A 152 11.69 8.02 17.75
CA GLN A 152 12.16 9.40 17.82
C GLN A 152 12.08 9.95 19.26
N TRP A 153 10.97 9.71 19.98
CA TRP A 153 10.82 10.09 21.39
C TRP A 153 11.91 9.48 22.27
N GLN A 154 12.29 8.23 21.98
CA GLN A 154 13.34 7.52 22.67
C GLN A 154 14.74 8.02 22.30
N PHE A 155 14.96 8.35 21.03
CA PHE A 155 16.21 8.90 20.53
C PHE A 155 16.52 10.25 21.18
N ASP A 156 15.56 11.16 21.22
CA ASP A 156 15.71 12.49 21.82
C ASP A 156 16.06 12.45 23.31
N ARG A 157 15.78 11.31 23.97
CA ARG A 157 16.05 11.04 25.39
C ARG A 157 17.28 10.17 25.63
N GLY A 158 18.03 9.85 24.59
CA GLY A 158 19.28 9.09 24.70
C GLY A 158 19.08 7.61 25.03
N TYR A 159 17.91 7.03 24.76
CA TYR A 159 17.71 5.58 24.90
C TYR A 159 18.28 4.77 23.73
N SER A 160 18.87 5.44 22.74
CA SER A 160 19.55 4.80 21.62
C SER A 160 20.75 3.99 22.11
N GLY A 161 20.61 2.66 22.14
CA GLY A 161 21.70 1.75 22.51
C GLY A 161 21.36 0.67 23.53
N SER A 162 20.07 0.48 23.85
CA SER A 162 19.71 -0.45 24.93
C SER A 162 18.60 -1.46 24.58
N ALA A 163 17.89 -1.31 23.46
CA ALA A 163 17.23 -2.46 22.86
C ALA A 163 18.30 -3.30 22.16
N ASN A 164 18.40 -4.59 22.50
CA ASN A 164 19.04 -5.55 21.61
C ASN A 164 18.10 -5.68 20.40
N GLU A 165 18.19 -4.74 19.46
CA GLU A 165 17.65 -4.95 18.12
C GLU A 165 18.40 -6.16 17.57
N SER A 166 17.67 -7.23 17.31
CA SER A 166 18.24 -8.42 16.70
C SER A 166 18.55 -8.10 15.24
N ASP A 167 19.58 -8.71 14.68
CA ASP A 167 19.81 -8.66 13.24
C ASP A 167 18.52 -9.09 12.50
N GLU A 168 17.94 -8.20 11.70
CA GLU A 168 16.77 -8.53 10.90
C GLU A 168 17.25 -9.01 9.54
N THR A 169 17.01 -10.28 9.21
CA THR A 169 17.39 -10.82 7.91
C THR A 169 16.22 -10.71 6.94
N VAL A 170 16.35 -9.82 5.95
CA VAL A 170 15.43 -9.74 4.82
C VAL A 170 15.90 -10.76 3.78
N THR A 171 15.11 -11.80 3.57
CA THR A 171 15.40 -12.84 2.57
C THR A 171 14.52 -12.63 1.35
N VAL A 172 15.14 -12.48 0.17
CA VAL A 172 14.45 -12.42 -1.11
C VAL A 172 14.77 -13.70 -1.86
N SER A 173 13.72 -14.45 -2.23
CA SER A 173 13.84 -15.65 -3.05
C SER A 173 13.09 -15.48 -4.37
N LEU A 174 13.71 -15.97 -5.44
CA LEU A 174 13.09 -16.04 -6.75
C LEU A 174 12.22 -17.30 -6.82
N SER A 175 10.93 -17.12 -7.05
CA SER A 175 10.00 -18.23 -7.29
C SER A 175 10.18 -18.78 -8.71
N SER A 176 10.18 -20.10 -8.83
CA SER A 176 10.29 -20.78 -10.12
C SER A 176 9.08 -20.49 -11.00
N ASN A 177 9.31 -20.10 -12.25
CA ASN A 177 8.29 -20.04 -13.30
C ASN A 177 8.79 -20.79 -14.54
N SER A 178 8.48 -22.09 -14.61
CA SER A 178 8.96 -22.98 -15.67
C SER A 178 8.54 -22.57 -17.08
N ALA A 179 7.51 -21.72 -17.22
CA ALA A 179 7.04 -21.23 -18.51
C ALA A 179 7.83 -20.00 -19.01
N ALA A 180 8.54 -19.28 -18.13
CA ALA A 180 9.22 -18.03 -18.48
C ALA A 180 10.72 -18.05 -18.18
N TYR A 181 11.16 -18.69 -17.09
CA TYR A 181 12.57 -18.76 -16.72
C TYR A 181 12.89 -19.89 -15.73
N SER A 182 14.06 -20.49 -15.89
CA SER A 182 14.63 -21.40 -14.89
C SER A 182 15.39 -20.60 -13.84
N VAL A 183 15.10 -20.87 -12.57
CA VAL A 183 15.77 -20.24 -11.44
C VAL A 183 17.10 -20.96 -11.18
N GLY A 184 18.21 -20.23 -11.29
CA GLY A 184 19.57 -20.78 -11.15
C GLY A 184 19.98 -21.09 -9.71
N ARG A 185 21.18 -21.66 -9.52
CA ARG A 185 21.69 -22.13 -8.21
C ARG A 185 21.75 -21.05 -7.12
N ALA A 186 21.86 -19.77 -7.48
CA ALA A 186 21.84 -18.64 -6.56
C ALA A 186 20.52 -17.88 -6.69
N ASN A 187 19.47 -18.42 -6.09
CA ASN A 187 18.09 -17.92 -6.21
C ASN A 187 17.53 -17.29 -4.95
N THR A 188 18.34 -17.19 -3.92
CA THR A 188 18.00 -16.57 -2.65
C THR A 188 19.13 -15.64 -2.26
N ALA A 189 18.79 -14.40 -1.97
CA ALA A 189 19.71 -13.43 -1.40
C ALA A 189 19.17 -12.99 -0.04
N ALA A 190 20.05 -12.94 0.95
CA ALA A 190 19.72 -12.43 2.27
C ALA A 190 20.49 -11.13 2.50
N PHE A 191 19.78 -10.11 2.97
CA PHE A 191 20.36 -8.88 3.47
C PHE A 191 20.13 -8.82 4.97
N VAL A 192 21.19 -8.66 5.74
CA VAL A 192 21.11 -8.54 7.20
C VAL A 192 21.09 -7.05 7.52
N VAL A 193 19.98 -6.58 8.08
CA VAL A 193 19.86 -5.26 8.68
C VAL A 193 20.47 -5.37 10.08
N THR A 194 21.68 -4.86 10.24
CA THR A 194 22.29 -4.72 11.55
C THR A 194 21.72 -3.48 12.27
N PRO A 195 21.76 -3.44 13.61
CA PRO A 195 21.30 -2.29 14.37
C PRO A 195 21.99 -1.00 13.90
N SER A 196 21.18 0.01 13.57
CA SER A 196 21.71 1.30 13.11
C SER A 196 22.40 2.04 14.26
N VAL A 197 23.72 2.22 14.15
CA VAL A 197 24.38 3.42 14.71
C VAL A 197 24.00 4.59 13.80
N PRO A 198 23.46 5.71 14.31
CA PRO A 198 22.86 6.73 13.47
C PRO A 198 23.93 7.43 12.63
N SER A 199 24.03 7.05 11.36
CA SER A 199 24.82 7.74 10.34
C SER A 199 23.97 7.90 9.08
N GLY A 200 23.15 8.96 9.05
CA GLY A 200 22.62 9.52 7.81
C GLY A 200 21.47 8.76 7.14
N THR A 201 20.34 9.46 7.01
CA THR A 201 19.33 9.35 5.95
C THR A 201 18.93 7.93 5.56
N GLY A 202 18.01 7.35 6.35
CA GLY A 202 17.29 6.15 5.95
C GLY A 202 16.60 6.37 4.60
N SER A 203 17.10 5.70 3.56
CA SER A 203 16.40 5.58 2.30
C SER A 203 15.23 4.63 2.51
N THR A 204 14.03 5.18 2.69
CA THR A 204 12.81 4.38 2.65
C THR A 204 12.69 3.82 1.24
N PHE A 205 12.95 2.52 1.05
CA PHE A 205 12.58 1.82 -0.17
C PHE A 205 11.06 1.74 -0.20
N ARG A 206 10.41 2.79 -0.72
CA ARG A 206 9.02 2.73 -1.15
C ARG A 206 9.03 1.85 -2.40
N GLY A 207 8.76 0.56 -2.22
CA GLY A 207 8.38 -0.31 -3.32
C GLY A 207 7.15 0.31 -3.98
N THR A 208 7.35 1.02 -5.08
CA THR A 208 6.28 1.41 -5.97
C THR A 208 5.67 0.11 -6.47
N SER A 209 4.38 -0.10 -6.22
CA SER A 209 3.64 -1.22 -6.82
C SER A 209 3.92 -1.19 -8.32
N ALA A 210 4.62 -2.22 -8.82
CA ALA A 210 4.97 -2.29 -10.23
C ALA A 210 3.66 -2.37 -11.02
N THR A 211 3.35 -1.31 -11.75
CA THR A 211 2.22 -1.27 -12.66
C THR A 211 2.42 -2.35 -13.71
N LYS A 212 1.54 -3.35 -13.74
CA LYS A 212 1.59 -4.45 -14.71
C LYS A 212 1.21 -3.92 -16.09
N PRO A 213 1.94 -4.30 -17.16
CA PRO A 213 1.58 -3.89 -18.51
C PRO A 213 0.31 -4.62 -18.97
N THR A 214 -0.53 -3.91 -19.73
CA THR A 214 -1.67 -4.46 -20.44
C THR A 214 -1.26 -4.74 -21.89
N LEU A 215 -1.35 -5.99 -22.32
CA LEU A 215 -0.93 -6.40 -23.65
C LEU A 215 -2.11 -6.53 -24.62
N THR A 216 -1.89 -6.08 -25.86
CA THR A 216 -2.81 -6.26 -26.98
C THR A 216 -2.09 -6.86 -28.19
N VAL A 217 -2.85 -7.50 -29.09
CA VAL A 217 -2.32 -8.08 -30.32
C VAL A 217 -3.00 -7.52 -31.57
N SER A 218 -2.23 -7.45 -32.65
CA SER A 218 -2.72 -7.08 -33.99
C SER A 218 -2.02 -7.92 -35.06
N ALA A 219 -2.63 -8.01 -36.24
CA ALA A 219 -2.01 -8.56 -37.44
C ALA A 219 -1.94 -7.47 -38.53
N SER A 220 -0.93 -7.58 -39.41
CA SER A 220 -0.73 -6.67 -40.54
C SER A 220 -1.86 -6.72 -41.58
N SER A 221 -2.55 -7.86 -41.69
CA SER A 221 -3.73 -8.07 -42.53
C SER A 221 -4.67 -9.08 -41.87
N ASN A 222 -5.93 -9.13 -42.31
CA ASN A 222 -6.90 -10.14 -41.88
C ASN A 222 -6.94 -11.36 -42.81
N SER A 223 -6.28 -11.25 -43.97
CA SER A 223 -6.15 -12.33 -44.95
C SER A 223 -4.84 -12.17 -45.71
N VAL A 224 -4.27 -13.30 -46.11
CA VAL A 224 -2.99 -13.44 -46.78
C VAL A 224 -3.09 -14.56 -47.82
N ASN A 225 -2.37 -14.45 -48.93
CA ASN A 225 -2.26 -15.53 -49.91
C ASN A 225 -0.96 -16.30 -49.68
N GLU A 226 -0.86 -17.49 -50.24
CA GLU A 226 0.39 -18.22 -50.29
C GLU A 226 1.50 -17.43 -50.99
N GLY A 227 2.70 -17.49 -50.41
CA GLY A 227 3.89 -16.76 -50.88
C GLY A 227 3.97 -15.32 -50.39
N ASP A 228 2.92 -14.81 -49.76
CA ASP A 228 2.96 -13.58 -48.99
C ASP A 228 3.40 -13.88 -47.53
N SER A 229 3.55 -12.83 -46.72
CA SER A 229 3.85 -12.96 -45.30
C SER A 229 2.91 -12.13 -44.45
N VAL A 230 2.74 -12.55 -43.20
CA VAL A 230 1.93 -11.83 -42.21
C VAL A 230 2.78 -11.49 -41.00
N THR A 231 2.70 -10.23 -40.57
CA THR A 231 3.31 -9.78 -39.32
C THR A 231 2.26 -9.67 -38.22
N PHE A 232 2.50 -10.35 -37.10
CA PHE A 232 1.79 -10.18 -35.84
C PHE A 232 2.55 -9.23 -34.93
N THR A 233 1.85 -8.36 -34.21
CA THR A 233 2.45 -7.40 -33.27
C THR A 233 1.79 -7.52 -31.91
N VAL A 234 2.61 -7.65 -30.87
CA VAL A 234 2.19 -7.53 -29.47
C VAL A 234 2.57 -6.14 -28.98
N THR A 235 1.61 -5.44 -28.38
CA THR A 235 1.78 -4.06 -27.90
C THR A 235 1.47 -3.97 -26.40
N SER A 236 2.36 -3.34 -25.64
CA SER A 236 2.19 -2.95 -24.25
C SER A 236 1.68 -1.50 -24.14
N ASP A 237 0.81 -1.24 -23.17
CA ASP A 237 0.33 0.11 -22.85
C ASP A 237 1.38 0.99 -22.13
N ILE A 238 2.36 0.35 -21.48
CA ILE A 238 3.46 1.01 -20.75
C ILE A 238 4.83 0.53 -21.25
N SER A 239 5.84 1.38 -21.13
CA SER A 239 7.24 1.02 -21.41
C SER A 239 7.78 0.14 -20.29
N LEU A 240 8.37 -0.99 -20.66
CA LEU A 240 8.87 -1.97 -19.69
C LEU A 240 10.22 -1.54 -19.12
N LEU A 241 10.44 -1.79 -17.82
CA LEU A 241 11.73 -1.55 -17.17
C LEU A 241 12.72 -2.72 -17.35
N THR A 242 12.19 -3.91 -17.63
CA THR A 242 12.93 -5.15 -17.88
C THR A 242 12.27 -5.92 -19.02
N ASP A 243 13.00 -6.83 -19.64
CA ASP A 243 12.44 -7.71 -20.66
C ASP A 243 11.26 -8.51 -20.10
N LEU A 244 10.19 -8.64 -20.90
CA LEU A 244 8.99 -9.41 -20.55
C LEU A 244 8.82 -10.55 -21.54
N THR A 245 8.78 -11.78 -21.04
CA THR A 245 8.39 -12.95 -21.85
C THR A 245 6.86 -13.05 -21.91
N VAL A 246 6.32 -13.04 -23.12
CA VAL A 246 4.90 -13.17 -23.41
C VAL A 246 4.63 -14.54 -23.99
N ALA A 247 3.85 -15.34 -23.26
CA ALA A 247 3.35 -16.62 -23.75
C ALA A 247 2.18 -16.40 -24.71
N LEU A 248 2.19 -17.15 -25.80
CA LEU A 248 1.23 -17.10 -26.89
C LEU A 248 0.54 -18.45 -27.06
N THR A 249 -0.67 -18.42 -27.58
CA THR A 249 -1.41 -19.59 -28.06
C THR A 249 -1.59 -19.41 -29.55
N ILE A 250 -0.92 -20.26 -30.33
CA ILE A 250 -1.04 -20.33 -31.78
C ILE A 250 -1.97 -21.51 -32.10
N GLY A 251 -2.91 -21.30 -33.01
CA GLY A 251 -3.85 -22.32 -33.46
C GLY A 251 -4.49 -21.90 -34.77
N GLY A 252 -5.67 -22.44 -35.05
CA GLY A 252 -6.35 -22.26 -36.34
C GLY A 252 -6.49 -23.61 -37.05
N SER A 253 -6.83 -23.58 -38.34
CA SER A 253 -6.88 -24.79 -39.17
C SER A 253 -5.56 -25.07 -39.89
N ALA A 254 -4.79 -24.02 -40.17
CA ALA A 254 -3.49 -24.12 -40.82
C ALA A 254 -2.43 -24.73 -39.88
N ALA A 255 -1.54 -25.55 -40.42
CA ALA A 255 -0.37 -26.13 -39.78
C ALA A 255 0.83 -25.19 -39.90
N GLY A 256 1.52 -24.97 -38.78
CA GLY A 256 2.78 -24.21 -38.76
C GLY A 256 3.98 -25.12 -38.55
N GLY A 257 5.08 -24.82 -39.23
CA GLY A 257 6.32 -25.58 -39.10
C GLY A 257 7.46 -25.00 -39.94
N ASP A 258 8.46 -25.83 -40.23
CA ASP A 258 9.70 -25.40 -40.91
C ASP A 258 9.91 -26.07 -42.27
N ASP A 259 9.01 -26.96 -42.70
CA ASP A 259 9.18 -27.72 -43.94
C ASP A 259 7.84 -28.01 -44.64
N ILE A 260 7.69 -27.43 -45.82
CA ILE A 260 6.54 -27.64 -46.72
C ILE A 260 6.30 -29.12 -47.05
N ALA A 261 7.31 -29.98 -46.96
CA ALA A 261 7.14 -31.42 -47.19
C ALA A 261 6.28 -32.12 -46.12
N ASN A 262 6.07 -31.47 -44.98
CA ASN A 262 5.25 -31.95 -43.87
C ASN A 262 3.80 -31.45 -43.92
N ASP A 263 3.37 -30.82 -45.01
CA ASP A 263 2.05 -30.18 -45.11
C ASP A 263 1.95 -28.97 -44.15
N ASP A 264 3.07 -28.27 -43.94
CA ASP A 264 3.10 -27.01 -43.19
C ASP A 264 2.69 -25.86 -44.12
N ASP A 265 1.80 -24.98 -43.65
CA ASP A 265 1.24 -23.86 -44.41
C ASP A 265 1.97 -22.53 -44.14
N TYR A 266 2.63 -22.42 -42.99
CA TYR A 266 3.35 -21.21 -42.59
C TYR A 266 4.57 -21.48 -41.71
N GLU A 267 5.52 -20.55 -41.72
CA GLU A 267 6.75 -20.63 -40.91
C GLU A 267 6.43 -20.61 -39.41
N GLU A 268 7.04 -21.53 -38.65
CA GLU A 268 6.78 -21.74 -37.22
C GLU A 268 6.76 -20.43 -36.42
N ILE A 269 5.61 -20.18 -35.77
CA ILE A 269 5.45 -19.05 -34.86
C ILE A 269 5.73 -19.53 -33.44
N LEU A 270 6.79 -18.99 -32.83
CA LEU A 270 7.16 -19.33 -31.46
C LEU A 270 6.02 -18.99 -30.47
N THR A 271 5.77 -19.92 -29.55
CA THR A 271 4.75 -19.76 -28.49
C THR A 271 5.22 -18.86 -27.34
N ASN A 272 6.46 -18.38 -27.37
CA ASN A 272 7.00 -17.46 -26.39
C ASN A 272 7.83 -16.39 -27.10
N ILE A 273 7.52 -15.13 -26.83
CA ILE A 273 8.25 -13.99 -27.40
C ILE A 273 8.73 -13.06 -26.29
N VAL A 274 9.83 -12.35 -26.52
CA VAL A 274 10.36 -11.39 -25.56
C VAL A 274 10.06 -9.98 -26.04
N LEU A 275 9.32 -9.21 -25.23
CA LEU A 275 9.19 -7.76 -25.38
C LEU A 275 10.31 -7.08 -24.59
N PRO A 276 11.32 -6.47 -25.25
CA PRO A 276 12.50 -5.95 -24.56
C PRO A 276 12.21 -4.74 -23.67
N ALA A 277 13.07 -4.51 -22.67
CA ALA A 277 13.05 -3.31 -21.85
C ALA A 277 13.11 -2.04 -22.71
N GLY A 278 12.31 -1.04 -22.34
CA GLY A 278 12.18 0.22 -23.07
C GLY A 278 11.29 0.16 -24.31
N GLN A 279 10.96 -1.03 -24.82
CA GLN A 279 10.10 -1.19 -26.00
C GLN A 279 8.62 -1.29 -25.61
N LEU A 280 7.76 -0.80 -26.51
CA LEU A 280 6.30 -0.94 -26.39
C LEU A 280 5.76 -2.07 -27.27
N THR A 281 6.51 -2.47 -28.29
CA THR A 281 6.05 -3.43 -29.29
C THR A 281 7.10 -4.47 -29.62
N VAL A 282 6.65 -5.68 -29.93
CA VAL A 282 7.44 -6.73 -30.57
C VAL A 282 6.63 -7.30 -31.73
N SER A 283 7.31 -7.57 -32.85
CA SER A 283 6.69 -8.10 -34.05
C SER A 283 7.28 -9.46 -34.41
N VAL A 284 6.42 -10.35 -34.89
CA VAL A 284 6.76 -11.67 -35.41
C VAL A 284 6.21 -11.73 -36.84
N THR A 285 7.09 -11.99 -37.80
CA THR A 285 6.70 -12.22 -39.19
C THR A 285 6.74 -13.71 -39.46
N SER A 286 5.73 -14.22 -40.16
CA SER A 286 5.67 -15.60 -40.63
C SER A 286 5.35 -15.57 -42.12
N ASP A 287 6.15 -16.31 -42.89
CA ASP A 287 5.95 -16.50 -44.32
C ASP A 287 4.91 -17.61 -44.56
N ILE A 288 4.01 -17.40 -45.51
CA ILE A 288 3.01 -18.40 -45.91
C ILE A 288 3.59 -19.20 -47.07
N PHE A 289 3.67 -20.51 -46.91
CA PHE A 289 4.31 -21.37 -47.89
C PHE A 289 3.47 -21.52 -49.16
N VAL A 290 4.14 -21.70 -50.30
CA VAL A 290 3.51 -21.98 -51.60
C VAL A 290 3.78 -23.43 -51.93
N ASP A 291 2.72 -24.22 -52.03
CA ASP A 291 2.86 -25.65 -52.25
C ASP A 291 2.15 -26.11 -53.55
N SER A 292 1.94 -27.43 -53.69
CA SER A 292 1.27 -28.00 -54.87
C SER A 292 0.04 -28.83 -54.51
N VAL A 293 -0.55 -28.55 -53.36
CA VAL A 293 -1.78 -29.15 -52.85
C VAL A 293 -2.92 -28.17 -53.15
N ILE A 294 -4.12 -28.69 -53.45
CA ILE A 294 -5.32 -27.88 -53.64
C ILE A 294 -6.09 -27.83 -52.32
N GLU A 295 -6.18 -26.64 -51.73
CA GLU A 295 -6.62 -26.43 -50.36
C GLU A 295 -7.77 -25.43 -50.23
N ASP A 296 -8.69 -25.71 -49.30
CA ASP A 296 -9.77 -24.80 -48.91
C ASP A 296 -9.22 -23.60 -48.11
N GLU A 297 -10.09 -22.67 -47.73
CA GLU A 297 -9.70 -21.53 -46.89
C GLU A 297 -9.30 -22.02 -45.49
N GLU A 298 -8.16 -21.51 -45.00
CA GLU A 298 -7.63 -21.85 -43.68
C GLU A 298 -7.38 -20.61 -42.83
N ASP A 299 -7.03 -20.80 -41.56
CA ASP A 299 -6.68 -19.69 -40.70
C ASP A 299 -5.61 -19.97 -39.68
N ILE A 300 -4.93 -18.89 -39.30
CA ILE A 300 -4.00 -18.79 -38.19
C ILE A 300 -4.67 -17.93 -37.11
N THR A 301 -4.78 -18.47 -35.91
CA THR A 301 -5.17 -17.75 -34.70
C THR A 301 -3.91 -17.45 -33.88
N PHE A 302 -3.67 -16.16 -33.63
CA PHE A 302 -2.57 -15.67 -32.79
C PHE A 302 -3.16 -15.03 -31.54
N ALA A 303 -2.93 -15.62 -30.37
CA ALA A 303 -3.51 -15.16 -29.10
C ALA A 303 -2.47 -15.02 -27.98
N ILE A 304 -2.71 -14.09 -27.07
CA ILE A 304 -1.99 -14.03 -25.78
C ILE A 304 -2.50 -15.20 -24.92
N ALA A 305 -1.58 -16.00 -24.40
CA ALA A 305 -1.93 -17.13 -23.55
C ALA A 305 -2.60 -16.68 -22.25
N GLN A 306 -3.58 -17.46 -21.79
CA GLN A 306 -4.19 -17.21 -20.49
C GLN A 306 -3.18 -17.51 -19.37
N GLN A 307 -2.95 -16.53 -18.50
CA GLN A 307 -2.20 -16.73 -17.28
C GLN A 307 -3.14 -17.19 -16.14
N PHE A 308 -2.64 -18.06 -15.27
CA PHE A 308 -3.35 -18.57 -14.11
C PHE A 308 -2.73 -18.02 -12.83
N GLY A 309 -3.58 -17.76 -11.82
CA GLY A 309 -3.18 -17.19 -10.54
C GLY A 309 -3.52 -15.70 -10.40
N ASP A 310 -3.43 -15.19 -9.16
CA ASP A 310 -3.84 -13.82 -8.82
C ASP A 310 -2.74 -12.77 -9.10
N ASP A 311 -1.51 -13.21 -9.42
CA ASP A 311 -0.35 -12.34 -9.67
C ASP A 311 0.29 -12.64 -11.04
N THR A 312 -0.38 -12.22 -12.11
CA THR A 312 0.09 -12.43 -13.50
C THR A 312 1.21 -11.46 -13.87
N SER A 313 2.12 -11.84 -14.78
CA SER A 313 3.21 -10.95 -15.22
C SER A 313 2.74 -9.77 -16.07
N TYR A 314 1.56 -9.89 -16.68
CA TYR A 314 0.90 -8.88 -17.50
C TYR A 314 -0.62 -9.06 -17.46
N LEU A 315 -1.36 -8.01 -17.82
CA LEU A 315 -2.81 -8.00 -17.95
C LEU A 315 -3.22 -8.20 -19.41
N SER A 316 -4.38 -8.82 -19.64
CA SER A 316 -4.95 -8.95 -20.98
C SER A 316 -5.67 -7.66 -21.37
N GLY A 317 -5.30 -7.08 -22.51
CA GLY A 317 -5.96 -5.91 -23.07
C GLY A 317 -7.21 -6.23 -23.88
N ALA A 318 -7.73 -5.19 -24.56
CA ALA A 318 -8.99 -5.26 -25.28
C ALA A 318 -9.00 -6.29 -26.42
N VAL A 319 -7.88 -6.40 -27.15
CA VAL A 319 -7.68 -7.39 -28.22
C VAL A 319 -6.61 -8.38 -27.78
N LYS A 320 -7.05 -9.59 -27.44
CA LYS A 320 -6.19 -10.67 -26.94
C LYS A 320 -5.94 -11.80 -27.95
N SER A 321 -6.63 -11.75 -29.07
CA SER A 321 -6.55 -12.74 -30.14
C SER A 321 -6.90 -12.08 -31.47
N VAL A 322 -6.16 -12.45 -32.50
CA VAL A 322 -6.44 -12.11 -33.90
C VAL A 322 -6.48 -13.39 -34.74
N ARG A 323 -7.28 -13.36 -35.80
CA ARG A 323 -7.40 -14.43 -36.79
C ARG A 323 -6.99 -13.88 -38.15
N VAL A 324 -6.12 -14.61 -38.85
CA VAL A 324 -5.67 -14.31 -40.20
C VAL A 324 -6.10 -15.46 -41.10
N VAL A 325 -6.74 -15.15 -42.22
CA VAL A 325 -7.22 -16.14 -43.18
C VAL A 325 -6.18 -16.38 -44.27
N ILE A 326 -5.80 -17.63 -44.49
CA ILE A 326 -5.05 -18.06 -45.67
C ILE A 326 -6.08 -18.35 -46.77
N ALA A 327 -5.98 -17.63 -47.88
CA ALA A 327 -6.93 -17.77 -48.98
C ALA A 327 -6.78 -19.15 -49.66
N ALA A 328 -7.91 -19.78 -50.00
CA ALA A 328 -7.92 -21.04 -50.75
C ALA A 328 -7.10 -20.96 -52.05
N ASN A 329 -6.30 -21.98 -52.32
CA ASN A 329 -5.37 -22.02 -53.46
C ASN A 329 -5.85 -22.96 -54.60
N GLY A 330 -4.96 -23.23 -55.56
CA GLY A 330 -5.07 -24.40 -56.43
C GLY A 330 -5.88 -24.18 -57.71
N SER A 331 -6.34 -22.95 -57.95
CA SER A 331 -7.07 -22.57 -59.18
C SER A 331 -6.20 -22.62 -60.44
N GLU A 332 -4.89 -22.46 -60.23
CA GLU A 332 -3.80 -22.50 -61.18
C GLU A 332 -3.25 -23.92 -61.37
N LEU A 333 -3.43 -24.79 -60.37
CA LEU A 333 -3.10 -26.20 -60.47
C LEU A 333 -4.04 -26.90 -61.46
N ARG A 334 -3.49 -27.87 -62.21
CA ARG A 334 -4.22 -28.66 -63.22
C ARG A 334 -4.07 -30.14 -62.88
N PRO A 335 -5.02 -30.75 -62.15
CA PRO A 335 -4.91 -32.15 -61.78
C PRO A 335 -5.00 -33.05 -63.02
N LEU A 336 -4.01 -33.92 -63.21
CA LEU A 336 -4.06 -34.97 -64.21
C LEU A 336 -4.81 -36.17 -63.63
N LEU A 337 -5.96 -36.50 -64.21
CA LEU A 337 -6.73 -37.67 -63.84
C LEU A 337 -6.35 -38.87 -64.72
N THR A 338 -6.07 -40.00 -64.07
CA THR A 338 -5.85 -41.30 -64.72
C THR A 338 -6.85 -42.31 -64.20
N VAL A 339 -7.26 -43.28 -65.03
CA VAL A 339 -8.21 -44.33 -64.65
C VAL A 339 -7.61 -45.70 -64.91
N LYS A 340 -7.83 -46.64 -63.99
CA LYS A 340 -7.40 -48.03 -64.13
C LYS A 340 -8.53 -48.97 -63.71
N ALA A 341 -8.83 -49.95 -64.56
CA ALA A 341 -9.76 -51.03 -64.21
C ALA A 341 -9.10 -52.06 -63.29
N SER A 342 -9.91 -52.75 -62.49
CA SER A 342 -9.44 -53.82 -61.58
C SER A 342 -8.90 -55.05 -62.31
N GLY A 343 -9.21 -55.22 -63.60
CA GLY A 343 -8.69 -56.26 -64.48
C GLY A 343 -8.92 -55.93 -65.96
N GLU A 344 -8.17 -56.57 -66.85
CA GLU A 344 -8.31 -56.39 -68.31
C GLU A 344 -9.47 -57.19 -68.90
N THR A 345 -9.87 -58.27 -68.22
CA THR A 345 -10.99 -59.15 -68.60
C THR A 345 -11.78 -59.54 -67.36
N ILE A 346 -13.06 -59.85 -67.54
CA ILE A 346 -13.97 -60.26 -66.47
C ILE A 346 -15.06 -61.18 -67.02
N ASP A 347 -15.52 -62.13 -66.21
CA ASP A 347 -16.63 -63.01 -66.56
C ASP A 347 -17.97 -62.29 -66.45
N GLU A 348 -18.90 -62.65 -67.35
CA GLU A 348 -20.26 -62.11 -67.34
C GLU A 348 -20.96 -62.35 -65.99
N GLY A 349 -21.61 -61.32 -65.45
CA GLY A 349 -22.26 -61.36 -64.13
C GLY A 349 -21.35 -60.98 -62.96
N SER A 350 -20.05 -60.74 -63.18
CA SER A 350 -19.12 -60.23 -62.16
C SER A 350 -19.02 -58.70 -62.15
N SER A 351 -18.47 -58.12 -61.08
CA SER A 351 -18.30 -56.65 -60.93
C SER A 351 -16.87 -56.20 -61.21
N VAL A 352 -16.72 -55.09 -61.94
CA VAL A 352 -15.42 -54.43 -62.20
C VAL A 352 -15.35 -53.10 -61.43
N THR A 353 -14.19 -52.79 -60.86
CA THR A 353 -13.92 -51.51 -60.20
C THR A 353 -13.00 -50.66 -61.05
N PHE A 354 -13.37 -49.40 -61.28
CA PHE A 354 -12.49 -48.41 -61.89
C PHE A 354 -11.92 -47.49 -60.80
N THR A 355 -10.60 -47.44 -60.69
CA THR A 355 -9.91 -46.53 -59.77
C THR A 355 -9.44 -45.31 -60.54
N VAL A 356 -9.94 -44.14 -60.17
CA VAL A 356 -9.45 -42.84 -60.66
C VAL A 356 -8.35 -42.34 -59.72
N ARG A 357 -7.24 -41.86 -60.27
CA ARG A 357 -6.12 -41.25 -59.54
C ARG A 357 -5.89 -39.84 -60.06
N THR A 358 -5.61 -38.90 -59.15
CA THR A 358 -5.19 -37.53 -59.46
C THR A 358 -3.68 -37.39 -59.25
N SER A 359 -3.03 -36.53 -60.04
CA SER A 359 -1.62 -36.17 -59.86
C SER A 359 -1.37 -35.13 -58.76
N VAL A 360 -2.43 -34.53 -58.23
CA VAL A 360 -2.38 -33.44 -57.24
C VAL A 360 -3.17 -33.86 -56.01
N LYS A 361 -2.60 -33.66 -54.82
CA LYS A 361 -3.29 -33.85 -53.54
C LYS A 361 -4.31 -32.72 -53.36
N SER A 362 -5.45 -33.03 -52.76
CA SER A 362 -6.45 -32.00 -52.47
C SER A 362 -7.25 -32.37 -51.23
N ASN A 363 -7.54 -31.38 -50.40
CA ASN A 363 -8.52 -31.48 -49.32
C ASN A 363 -9.94 -31.04 -49.79
N ARG A 364 -10.08 -30.64 -51.07
CA ARG A 364 -11.31 -30.18 -51.72
C ARG A 364 -11.91 -31.24 -52.64
N ASP A 365 -13.22 -31.15 -52.86
CA ASP A 365 -13.91 -31.98 -53.84
C ASP A 365 -13.43 -31.70 -55.29
N ILE A 366 -12.73 -32.67 -55.89
CA ILE A 366 -12.42 -32.66 -57.33
C ILE A 366 -13.62 -33.22 -58.11
N ARG A 367 -14.39 -32.34 -58.76
CA ARG A 367 -15.52 -32.74 -59.60
C ARG A 367 -15.05 -33.10 -61.02
N PHE A 368 -15.41 -34.30 -61.48
CA PHE A 368 -15.14 -34.76 -62.85
C PHE A 368 -16.34 -35.52 -63.42
N ASN A 369 -16.44 -35.51 -64.75
CA ASN A 369 -17.50 -36.23 -65.46
C ASN A 369 -17.01 -37.62 -65.86
N VAL A 370 -17.86 -38.63 -65.69
CA VAL A 370 -17.61 -39.99 -66.18
C VAL A 370 -18.67 -40.32 -67.23
N SER A 371 -18.21 -40.79 -68.39
CA SER A 371 -19.06 -41.34 -69.44
C SER A 371 -18.73 -42.81 -69.64
N LEU A 372 -19.75 -43.65 -69.68
CA LEU A 372 -19.62 -45.09 -69.93
C LEU A 372 -20.20 -45.38 -71.32
N SER A 373 -19.44 -46.09 -72.14
CA SER A 373 -19.85 -46.58 -73.45
C SER A 373 -19.22 -47.94 -73.70
N GLY A 374 -19.96 -48.85 -74.33
CA GLY A 374 -19.51 -50.21 -74.66
C GLY A 374 -20.13 -50.68 -75.97
#